data_AF-A0A4P7ZB90-F1
#
_entry.id   AF-A0A4P7ZB90-F1
#
_cell.length_a   1.000
_cell.length_b   1.000
_cell.length_c   1.000
_cell.angle_alpha   90.00
_cell.angle_beta   90.00
_cell.angle_gamma   90.00
#
_symmetry.space_group_name_H-M   'P 1'
#
loop_
_entity.id
_entity.type
_entity.pdbx_description
1 polymer ?
#
loop_
_entity_poly.entity_id
_entity_poly.type
_entity_poly.pdbx_seq_one_letter_code
_entity_poly.pdbx_strand_id
1 'polypeptide(L)'
;MDELIRNASLARRLAIGDRRTVGDAPSVADEVSADRGKLAELVGCLFDRNASVRMRAADALERVSRGNPGWLDPYVEHLLTDAVAIEQAEVRWHLAQIVPRLTMTEEQRHRAAVLLADWFENSPSRIVQTSALQAVVDLAESDAGLRATSAEMLGRAMRSGVPSLAARARRILKPFEVDEATLTAALVREQTGLTLTILPDRLAVAQLPPGSGLPDWLDWTDPLVGATRTGEELSILCREDRVPEGVKAERGWRAFRVEGVVDFTLFGILARIAVPLAQAHLPIFAISTYNTDYVLVRADDLDKAADVLALSCTVKR
;
A
#
# COMPACT_ATOMS: atom_id res chain seq x y z
N MET A 1 37.98 29.68 0.88
CA MET A 1 37.34 28.35 0.94
C MET A 1 35.83 28.48 0.97
N ASP A 2 35.30 29.38 1.80
CA ASP A 2 33.86 29.62 1.99
C ASP A 2 33.12 30.20 0.77
N GLU A 3 33.82 30.95 -0.08
CA GLU A 3 33.31 31.50 -1.35
C GLU A 3 33.31 30.47 -2.49
N LEU A 4 34.29 29.56 -2.50
CA LEU A 4 34.39 28.46 -3.49
C LEU A 4 33.31 27.39 -3.27
N ILE A 5 32.90 27.17 -2.02
CA ILE A 5 31.81 26.26 -1.68
C ILE A 5 30.46 26.85 -2.09
N ARG A 6 30.23 28.17 -1.92
CA ARG A 6 29.00 28.86 -2.35
C ARG A 6 28.74 28.84 -3.86
N ASN A 7 29.78 28.69 -4.67
CA ASN A 7 29.67 28.60 -6.13
C ASN A 7 29.64 27.15 -6.67
N ALA A 8 29.72 26.14 -5.79
CA ALA A 8 29.59 24.74 -6.18
C ALA A 8 28.11 24.34 -6.30
N SER A 9 27.79 23.37 -7.17
CA SER A 9 26.43 22.82 -7.26
C SER A 9 25.94 22.32 -5.90
N LEU A 10 24.64 22.43 -5.65
CA LEU A 10 24.00 21.99 -4.40
C LEU A 10 24.32 20.53 -4.12
N ALA A 11 24.30 19.67 -5.14
CA ALA A 11 24.65 18.26 -5.03
C ALA A 11 26.06 18.04 -4.45
N ARG A 12 27.06 18.83 -4.89
CA ARG A 12 28.43 18.71 -4.39
C ARG A 12 28.52 19.11 -2.92
N ARG A 13 27.81 20.16 -2.51
CA ARG A 13 27.79 20.61 -1.12
C ARG A 13 27.09 19.60 -0.22
N LEU A 14 25.91 19.13 -0.65
CA LEU A 14 25.13 18.11 0.04
C LEU A 14 25.88 16.77 0.13
N ALA A 15 26.89 16.51 -0.70
CA ALA A 15 27.73 15.33 -0.61
C ALA A 15 28.79 15.41 0.51
N ILE A 16 29.14 16.60 1.01
CA ILE A 16 30.26 16.80 1.95
C ILE A 16 29.86 16.37 3.37
N GLY A 17 30.77 15.67 4.07
CA GLY A 17 30.63 15.32 5.48
C GLY A 17 29.97 13.96 5.76
N ASP A 18 30.07 13.49 7.00
CA ASP A 18 29.53 12.20 7.45
C ASP A 18 27.99 12.17 7.38
N ARG A 19 27.43 11.07 6.88
CA ARG A 19 25.98 10.82 6.82
C ARG A 19 25.29 10.90 8.19
N ARG A 20 26.03 10.70 9.28
CA ARG A 20 25.51 10.77 10.65
C ARG A 20 25.29 12.21 11.14
N THR A 21 25.74 13.21 10.40
CA THR A 21 25.53 14.62 10.73
C THR A 21 24.55 15.25 9.75
N VAL A 22 23.89 16.32 10.21
CA VAL A 22 22.95 17.13 9.41
C VAL A 22 23.61 17.65 8.10
N GLY A 23 24.94 17.77 8.08
CA GLY A 23 25.67 18.29 6.94
C GLY A 23 25.30 19.74 6.63
N ASP A 24 25.39 20.13 5.36
CA ASP A 24 25.13 21.50 4.89
C ASP A 24 23.66 21.77 4.52
N ALA A 25 22.72 20.88 4.90
CA ALA A 25 21.30 21.03 4.55
C ALA A 25 20.67 22.35 5.03
N PRO A 26 20.96 22.89 6.23
CA PRO A 26 20.42 24.17 6.68
C PRO A 26 20.87 25.34 5.81
N SER A 27 22.18 25.47 5.52
CA SER A 27 22.68 26.55 4.67
C SER A 27 22.24 26.41 3.22
N VAL A 28 22.06 25.19 2.71
CA VAL A 28 21.43 24.97 1.39
C VAL A 28 19.97 25.43 1.39
N ALA A 29 19.20 25.15 2.45
CA ALA A 29 17.82 25.63 2.57
C ALA A 29 17.73 27.15 2.64
N ASP A 30 18.63 27.80 3.38
CA ASP A 30 18.70 29.27 3.48
C ASP A 30 19.02 29.89 2.11
N GLU A 31 19.97 29.29 1.38
CA GLU A 31 20.34 29.75 0.05
C GLU A 31 19.22 29.59 -0.98
N VAL A 32 18.53 28.45 -0.98
CA VAL A 32 17.38 28.23 -1.88
C VAL A 32 16.21 29.14 -1.50
N SER A 33 16.02 29.42 -0.21
CA SER A 33 14.99 30.39 0.24
C SER A 33 15.34 31.83 -0.16
N ALA A 34 16.63 32.16 -0.28
CA ALA A 34 17.09 33.44 -0.80
C ALA A 34 17.04 33.53 -2.34
N ASP A 35 17.16 32.39 -3.03
CA ASP A 35 17.14 32.29 -4.50
C ASP A 35 16.30 31.10 -4.97
N ARG A 36 15.02 31.38 -5.28
CA ARG A 36 14.07 30.39 -5.82
C ARG A 36 14.56 29.71 -7.10
N GLY A 37 15.47 30.33 -7.87
CA GLY A 37 16.04 29.75 -9.08
C GLY A 37 16.77 28.43 -8.84
N LYS A 38 17.25 28.20 -7.61
CA LYS A 38 17.94 26.98 -7.18
C LYS A 38 17.01 25.85 -6.74
N LEU A 39 15.72 26.10 -6.63
CA LEU A 39 14.74 25.11 -6.16
C LEU A 39 14.69 23.88 -7.08
N ALA A 40 14.73 24.08 -8.40
CA ALA A 40 14.72 22.98 -9.37
C ALA A 40 15.93 22.05 -9.20
N GLU A 41 17.11 22.62 -8.95
CA GLU A 41 18.32 21.85 -8.67
C GLU A 41 18.18 21.05 -7.37
N LEU A 42 17.63 21.65 -6.31
CA LEU A 42 17.42 20.98 -5.03
C LEU A 42 16.41 19.82 -5.16
N VAL A 43 15.31 20.00 -5.90
CA VAL A 43 14.35 18.92 -6.19
C VAL A 43 15.04 17.79 -6.97
N GLY A 44 15.85 18.11 -7.97
CA GLY A 44 16.63 17.11 -8.71
C GLY A 44 17.57 16.28 -7.83
N CYS A 45 18.11 16.87 -6.76
CA CYS A 45 18.99 16.17 -5.82
C CYS A 45 18.29 15.06 -5.01
N LEU A 46 16.95 15.04 -4.95
CA LEU A 46 16.19 13.95 -4.32
C LEU A 46 16.44 12.58 -4.99
N PHE A 47 16.86 12.60 -6.26
CA PHE A 47 17.08 11.40 -7.08
C PHE A 47 18.57 11.16 -7.39
N ASP A 48 19.47 11.85 -6.69
CA ASP A 48 20.90 11.68 -6.87
C ASP A 48 21.36 10.25 -6.55
N ARG A 49 22.40 9.76 -7.22
CA ARG A 49 22.95 8.41 -6.98
C ARG A 49 23.52 8.28 -5.56
N ASN A 50 23.99 9.37 -4.96
CA ASN A 50 24.52 9.41 -3.62
C ASN A 50 23.42 9.57 -2.56
N ALA A 51 23.26 8.54 -1.72
CA ALA A 51 22.28 8.54 -0.63
C ALA A 51 22.46 9.70 0.38
N SER A 52 23.68 10.23 0.57
CA SER A 52 23.90 11.40 1.41
C SER A 52 23.24 12.65 0.82
N VAL A 53 23.37 12.81 -0.50
CA VAL A 53 22.82 13.95 -1.23
C VAL A 53 21.31 13.90 -1.17
N ARG A 54 20.68 12.75 -1.48
CA ARG A 54 19.22 12.60 -1.43
C ARG A 54 18.65 12.92 -0.06
N MET A 55 19.21 12.33 0.99
CA MET A 55 18.75 12.56 2.38
C MET A 55 18.81 14.05 2.75
N ARG A 56 19.96 14.70 2.51
CA ARG A 56 20.16 16.09 2.88
C ARG A 56 19.39 17.05 1.98
N ALA A 57 19.19 16.69 0.71
CA ALA A 57 18.28 17.41 -0.18
C ALA A 57 16.85 17.36 0.35
N ALA A 58 16.39 16.19 0.83
CA ALA A 58 15.07 16.04 1.43
C ALA A 58 14.92 16.85 2.72
N ASP A 59 15.93 16.88 3.60
CA ASP A 59 15.95 17.75 4.79
C ASP A 59 15.89 19.24 4.40
N ALA A 60 16.75 19.66 3.48
CA ALA A 60 16.77 21.05 3.00
C ALA A 60 15.43 21.44 2.35
N LEU A 61 14.85 20.58 1.52
CA LEU A 61 13.56 20.81 0.86
C LEU A 61 12.41 20.89 1.88
N GLU A 62 12.46 20.05 2.91
CA GLU A 62 11.48 20.07 4.00
C GLU A 62 11.53 21.42 4.72
N ARG A 63 12.73 21.96 5.00
CA ARG A 63 12.91 23.30 5.59
C ARG A 63 12.40 24.41 4.67
N VAL A 64 12.74 24.36 3.38
CA VAL A 64 12.26 25.34 2.39
C VAL A 64 10.74 25.37 2.35
N SER A 65 10.08 24.21 2.39
CA SER A 65 8.61 24.12 2.36
C SER A 65 7.91 24.72 3.58
N ARG A 66 8.57 24.79 4.75
CA ARG A 66 8.02 25.44 5.95
C ARG A 66 7.97 26.95 5.82
N GLY A 67 9.00 27.54 5.22
CA GLY A 67 9.14 29.00 5.10
C GLY A 67 8.49 29.58 3.85
N ASN A 68 8.22 28.76 2.84
CA ASN A 68 7.81 29.22 1.50
C ASN A 68 6.59 28.44 0.98
N PRO A 69 5.36 28.74 1.46
CA PRO A 69 4.14 28.07 1.01
C PRO A 69 3.97 28.15 -0.52
N GLY A 70 3.52 27.05 -1.12
CA GLY A 70 3.23 26.95 -2.55
C GLY A 70 4.44 26.92 -3.50
N TRP A 71 5.67 27.05 -3.00
CA TRP A 71 6.86 26.99 -3.86
C TRP A 71 7.05 25.63 -4.52
N LEU A 72 6.59 24.57 -3.86
CA LEU A 72 6.68 23.19 -4.34
C LEU A 72 5.48 22.73 -5.17
N ASP A 73 4.41 23.54 -5.28
CA ASP A 73 3.22 23.18 -6.03
C ASP A 73 3.51 22.80 -7.50
N PRO A 74 4.43 23.46 -8.23
CA PRO A 74 4.80 23.05 -9.59
C PRO A 74 5.42 21.64 -9.68
N TYR A 75 5.85 21.07 -8.56
CA TYR A 75 6.52 19.78 -8.49
C TYR A 75 5.62 18.67 -7.93
N VAL A 76 4.35 18.93 -7.62
CA VAL A 76 3.42 17.95 -7.02
C VAL A 76 3.40 16.63 -7.79
N GLU A 77 3.19 16.66 -9.10
CA GLU A 77 3.10 15.42 -9.90
C GLU A 77 4.40 14.60 -9.85
N HIS A 78 5.54 15.28 -9.92
CA HIS A 78 6.85 14.65 -9.85
C HIS A 78 7.12 14.09 -8.44
N LEU A 79 6.80 14.85 -7.40
CA LEU A 79 6.97 14.41 -6.02
C LEU A 79 6.07 13.22 -5.68
N LEU A 80 4.82 13.17 -6.15
CA LEU A 80 3.92 12.04 -5.87
C LEU A 80 4.26 10.80 -6.70
N THR A 81 4.64 10.97 -7.97
CA THR A 81 4.94 9.85 -8.87
C THR A 81 6.28 9.20 -8.51
N ASP A 82 7.31 10.02 -8.34
CA ASP A 82 8.66 9.48 -8.18
C ASP A 82 8.93 9.02 -6.74
N ALA A 83 8.20 9.57 -5.76
CA ALA A 83 8.29 9.11 -4.37
C ALA A 83 7.93 7.63 -4.18
N VAL A 84 7.12 7.06 -5.08
CA VAL A 84 6.81 5.62 -5.09
C VAL A 84 8.09 4.78 -5.20
N ALA A 85 9.07 5.22 -6.01
CA ALA A 85 10.31 4.50 -6.24
C ALA A 85 11.40 4.76 -5.19
N ILE A 86 11.19 5.71 -4.28
CA ILE A 86 12.18 6.06 -3.26
C ILE A 86 12.13 5.02 -2.15
N GLU A 87 13.17 4.22 -1.97
CA GLU A 87 13.26 3.24 -0.86
C GLU A 87 13.93 3.81 0.38
N GLN A 88 14.71 4.88 0.22
CA GLN A 88 15.51 5.44 1.31
C GLN A 88 14.62 6.06 2.40
N ALA A 89 14.69 5.50 3.61
CA ALA A 89 13.83 5.88 4.73
C ALA A 89 13.93 7.36 5.08
N GLU A 90 15.13 7.95 5.00
CA GLU A 90 15.35 9.35 5.36
C GLU A 90 14.62 10.31 4.41
N VAL A 91 14.59 9.96 3.13
CA VAL A 91 13.89 10.74 2.12
C VAL A 91 12.38 10.61 2.33
N ARG A 92 11.87 9.39 2.54
CA ARG A 92 10.43 9.14 2.77
C ARG A 92 9.87 9.95 3.93
N TRP A 93 10.55 10.00 5.09
CA TRP A 93 10.01 10.74 6.23
C TRP A 93 10.00 12.25 6.01
N HIS A 94 10.94 12.79 5.21
CA HIS A 94 10.96 14.21 4.87
C HIS A 94 9.85 14.53 3.87
N LEU A 95 9.67 13.69 2.84
CA LEU A 95 8.57 13.83 1.91
C LEU A 95 7.20 13.73 2.59
N ALA A 96 7.02 12.82 3.54
CA ALA A 96 5.79 12.74 4.32
C ALA A 96 5.47 14.05 5.08
N GLN A 97 6.48 14.81 5.51
CA GLN A 97 6.28 16.11 6.14
C GLN A 97 6.01 17.24 5.13
N ILE A 98 6.45 17.09 3.89
CA ILE A 98 6.27 18.08 2.81
C ILE A 98 4.89 17.97 2.19
N VAL A 99 4.46 16.73 1.88
CA VAL A 99 3.26 16.44 1.09
C VAL A 99 2.01 17.17 1.59
N PRO A 100 1.67 17.19 2.89
CA PRO A 100 0.49 17.89 3.38
C PRO A 100 0.49 19.40 3.16
N ARG A 101 1.65 20.00 2.87
CA ARG A 101 1.79 21.45 2.65
C ARG A 101 1.60 21.86 1.19
N LEU A 102 1.44 20.89 0.29
CA LEU A 102 1.31 21.15 -1.14
C LEU A 102 -0.13 21.52 -1.49
N THR A 103 -0.31 22.48 -2.39
CA THR A 103 -1.62 22.73 -2.99
C THR A 103 -1.90 21.62 -4.00
N MET A 104 -2.94 20.81 -3.74
CA MET A 104 -3.25 19.61 -4.52
C MET A 104 -4.72 19.58 -4.94
N THR A 105 -5.00 18.97 -6.09
CA THR A 105 -6.35 18.55 -6.48
C THR A 105 -6.85 17.41 -5.58
N GLU A 106 -8.15 17.11 -5.61
CA GLU A 106 -8.72 15.97 -4.88
C GLU A 106 -8.07 14.63 -5.28
N GLU A 107 -7.86 14.43 -6.59
CA GLU A 107 -7.18 13.25 -7.12
C GLU A 107 -5.73 13.14 -6.61
N GLN A 108 -4.98 14.25 -6.62
CA GLN A 108 -3.61 14.29 -6.11
C GLN A 108 -3.56 14.02 -4.60
N ARG A 109 -4.49 14.59 -3.82
CA ARG A 109 -4.60 14.30 -2.37
C ARG A 109 -4.92 12.84 -2.10
N HIS A 110 -5.79 12.22 -2.89
CA HIS A 110 -6.08 10.80 -2.77
C HIS A 110 -4.85 9.94 -3.08
N ARG A 111 -4.13 10.22 -4.18
CA ARG A 111 -2.86 9.55 -4.51
C ARG A 111 -1.82 9.71 -3.41
N ALA A 112 -1.71 10.91 -2.83
CA ALA A 112 -0.84 11.18 -1.68
C ALA A 112 -1.22 10.34 -0.47
N ALA A 113 -2.51 10.24 -0.14
CA ALA A 113 -2.99 9.41 0.96
C ALA A 113 -2.68 7.92 0.75
N VAL A 114 -2.84 7.40 -0.47
CA VAL A 114 -2.49 6.01 -0.81
C VAL A 114 -0.99 5.76 -0.63
N LEU A 115 -0.13 6.67 -1.11
CA LEU A 115 1.33 6.57 -0.94
C LEU A 115 1.72 6.57 0.55
N LEU A 116 1.12 7.45 1.34
CA LEU A 116 1.41 7.56 2.78
C LEU A 116 0.87 6.34 3.55
N ALA A 117 -0.29 5.80 3.18
CA ALA A 117 -0.80 4.56 3.75
C ALA A 117 0.15 3.38 3.48
N ASP A 118 0.66 3.24 2.26
CA ASP A 118 1.69 2.25 1.93
C ASP A 118 2.93 2.40 2.81
N TRP A 119 3.45 3.63 2.96
CA TRP A 119 4.61 3.88 3.82
C TRP A 119 4.35 3.60 5.29
N PHE A 120 3.13 3.86 5.78
CA PHE A 120 2.73 3.52 7.14
C PHE A 120 2.69 2.01 7.38
N GLU A 121 2.19 1.24 6.41
CA GLU A 121 2.03 -0.21 6.53
C GLU A 121 3.33 -0.97 6.30
N ASN A 122 4.04 -0.62 5.23
CA ASN A 122 5.08 -1.47 4.66
C ASN A 122 6.50 -0.99 4.97
N SER A 123 6.68 0.21 5.53
CA SER A 123 8.04 0.71 5.86
C SER A 123 8.63 -0.03 7.08
N PRO A 124 9.89 -0.48 7.02
CA PRO A 124 10.60 -1.00 8.19
C PRO A 124 10.98 0.12 9.18
N SER A 125 10.95 1.39 8.76
CA SER A 125 11.35 2.54 9.58
C SER A 125 10.17 3.10 10.36
N ARG A 126 10.26 3.08 11.70
CA ARG A 126 9.23 3.65 12.58
C ARG A 126 9.09 5.16 12.42
N ILE A 127 10.15 5.86 12.05
CA ILE A 127 10.08 7.30 11.77
C ILE A 127 9.20 7.54 10.54
N VAL A 128 9.42 6.79 9.47
CA VAL A 128 8.59 6.87 8.25
C VAL A 128 7.13 6.58 8.57
N GLN A 129 6.85 5.51 9.31
CA GLN A 129 5.48 5.18 9.70
C GLN A 129 4.82 6.31 10.50
N THR A 130 5.52 6.89 11.48
CA THR A 130 4.97 7.99 12.28
C THR A 130 4.78 9.28 11.48
N SER A 131 5.68 9.57 10.53
CA SER A 131 5.56 10.74 9.66
C SER A 131 4.43 10.58 8.67
N ALA A 132 4.26 9.39 8.09
CA ALA A 132 3.17 9.09 7.18
C ALA A 132 1.80 9.14 7.87
N LEU A 133 1.70 8.60 9.10
CA LEU A 133 0.49 8.72 9.91
C LEU A 133 0.12 10.17 10.20
N GLN A 134 1.08 11.01 10.59
CA GLN A 134 0.83 12.44 10.79
C GLN A 134 0.37 13.09 9.48
N ALA A 135 1.04 12.80 8.37
CA ALA A 135 0.76 13.41 7.08
C ALA A 135 -0.67 13.15 6.59
N VAL A 136 -1.17 11.92 6.74
CA VAL A 136 -2.54 11.58 6.34
C VAL A 136 -3.57 12.32 7.20
N VAL A 137 -3.30 12.47 8.50
CA VAL A 137 -4.15 13.26 9.40
C VAL A 137 -4.15 14.73 8.99
N ASP A 138 -2.98 15.31 8.72
CA ASP A 138 -2.84 16.70 8.27
C ASP A 138 -3.61 16.93 6.95
N LEU A 139 -3.57 15.97 6.01
CA LEU A 139 -4.36 16.04 4.78
C LEU A 139 -5.87 16.02 5.05
N ALA A 140 -6.32 15.19 6.00
CA ALA A 140 -7.73 15.05 6.33
C ALA A 140 -8.32 16.23 7.11
N GLU A 141 -7.49 17.13 7.65
CA GLU A 141 -7.96 18.44 8.14
C GLU A 141 -8.54 19.27 6.99
N SER A 142 -7.93 19.17 5.80
CA SER A 142 -8.35 19.89 4.60
C SER A 142 -9.31 19.10 3.69
N ASP A 143 -9.44 17.79 3.88
CA ASP A 143 -10.22 16.90 3.02
C ASP A 143 -11.06 15.90 3.83
N ALA A 144 -12.39 16.10 3.79
CA ALA A 144 -13.35 15.26 4.47
C ALA A 144 -13.30 13.79 4.02
N GLY A 145 -12.97 13.53 2.75
CA GLY A 145 -12.90 12.19 2.18
C GLY A 145 -11.77 11.34 2.78
N LEU A 146 -10.77 11.97 3.40
CA LEU A 146 -9.62 11.28 3.99
C LEU A 146 -9.79 10.99 5.49
N ARG A 147 -10.89 11.41 6.11
CA ARG A 147 -11.11 11.18 7.56
C ARG A 147 -11.23 9.71 7.92
N ALA A 148 -11.91 8.92 7.08
CA ALA A 148 -12.04 7.48 7.28
C ALA A 148 -10.67 6.79 7.26
N THR A 149 -9.86 7.07 6.23
CA THR A 149 -8.49 6.57 6.10
C THR A 149 -7.62 6.98 7.28
N SER A 150 -7.70 8.25 7.70
CA SER A 150 -6.96 8.78 8.85
C SER A 150 -7.32 8.06 10.15
N ALA A 151 -8.62 7.90 10.40
CA ALA A 151 -9.12 7.20 11.58
C ALA A 151 -8.65 5.75 11.59
N GLU A 152 -8.76 5.05 10.46
CA GLU A 152 -8.30 3.67 10.33
C GLU A 152 -6.81 3.53 10.63
N MET A 153 -5.97 4.39 10.04
CA MET A 153 -4.52 4.39 10.29
C MET A 153 -4.20 4.68 11.76
N LEU A 154 -4.88 5.65 12.39
CA LEU A 154 -4.75 5.95 13.83
C LEU A 154 -5.13 4.72 14.68
N GLY A 155 -6.24 4.06 14.34
CA GLY A 155 -6.70 2.86 15.01
C GLY A 155 -5.70 1.70 14.90
N ARG A 156 -5.20 1.43 13.68
CA ARG A 156 -4.14 0.44 13.44
C ARG A 156 -2.87 0.76 14.23
N ALA A 157 -2.45 2.02 14.26
CA ALA A 157 -1.28 2.47 15.02
C ALA A 157 -1.46 2.25 16.54
N MET A 158 -2.66 2.55 17.08
CA MET A 158 -2.98 2.36 18.50
C MET A 158 -3.09 0.88 18.89
N ARG A 159 -3.55 0.03 17.98
CA ARG A 159 -3.59 -1.44 18.17
C ARG A 159 -2.26 -2.13 17.92
N SER A 160 -1.32 -1.46 17.26
CA SER A 160 -0.02 -2.04 16.96
C SER A 160 0.71 -2.46 18.25
N GLY A 161 1.50 -3.54 18.17
CA GLY A 161 2.37 -3.97 19.27
C GLY A 161 3.56 -3.04 19.53
N VAL A 162 3.61 -1.85 18.91
CA VAL A 162 4.74 -0.93 18.96
C VAL A 162 4.41 0.28 19.85
N PRO A 163 4.95 0.37 21.08
CA PRO A 163 4.54 1.40 22.04
C PRO A 163 4.76 2.84 21.57
N SER A 164 5.87 3.10 20.85
CA SER A 164 6.21 4.44 20.34
C SER A 164 5.22 4.91 19.28
N LEU A 165 4.77 4.02 18.40
CA LEU A 165 3.79 4.31 17.36
C LEU A 165 2.41 4.56 17.98
N ALA A 166 1.98 3.71 18.91
CA ALA A 166 0.72 3.88 19.62
C ALA A 166 0.68 5.18 20.45
N ALA A 167 1.79 5.53 21.11
CA ALA A 167 1.92 6.79 21.85
C ALA A 167 1.85 8.02 20.91
N ARG A 168 2.47 7.93 19.74
CA ARG A 168 2.40 8.98 18.72
C ARG A 168 0.98 9.13 18.18
N ALA A 169 0.30 8.05 17.82
CA ALA A 169 -1.08 8.07 17.34
C ALA A 169 -2.04 8.73 18.36
N ARG A 170 -1.93 8.40 19.65
CA ARG A 170 -2.70 9.06 20.72
C ARG A 170 -2.44 10.57 20.79
N ARG A 171 -1.22 11.02 20.51
CA ARG A 171 -0.90 12.46 20.50
C ARG A 171 -1.48 13.15 19.28
N ILE A 172 -1.46 12.50 18.11
CA ILE A 172 -2.01 13.01 16.85
C ILE A 172 -3.54 13.10 16.92
N LEU A 173 -4.18 12.18 17.63
CA LEU A 173 -5.63 12.18 17.79
C LEU A 173 -6.16 13.36 18.62
N LYS A 174 -5.42 13.83 19.63
CA LYS A 174 -5.90 14.87 20.56
C LYS A 174 -6.34 16.18 19.87
N PRO A 175 -5.65 16.67 18.83
CA PRO A 175 -6.06 17.87 18.09
C PRO A 175 -7.02 17.60 16.93
N PHE A 176 -7.18 16.35 16.51
CA PHE A 176 -7.94 16.01 15.30
C PHE A 176 -9.39 15.70 15.67
N GLU A 177 -10.33 16.56 15.27
CA GLU A 177 -11.77 16.32 15.40
C GLU A 177 -12.20 15.21 14.42
N VAL A 178 -11.98 13.96 14.81
CA VAL A 178 -12.70 12.81 14.28
C VAL A 178 -13.93 12.64 15.17
N ASP A 179 -15.11 12.49 14.57
CA ASP A 179 -16.29 12.17 15.36
C ASP A 179 -16.06 10.85 16.13
N GLU A 180 -16.60 10.80 17.35
CA GLU A 180 -16.37 9.68 18.28
C GLU A 180 -16.81 8.35 17.67
N ALA A 181 -17.82 8.34 16.78
CA ALA A 181 -18.29 7.13 16.12
C ALA A 181 -17.27 6.59 15.12
N THR A 182 -16.69 7.44 14.25
CA THR A 182 -15.63 7.07 13.30
C THR A 182 -14.37 6.62 14.02
N LEU A 183 -13.97 7.33 15.08
CA LEU A 183 -12.83 6.91 15.91
C LEU A 183 -13.11 5.58 16.62
N THR A 184 -14.30 5.40 17.19
CA THR A 184 -14.69 4.15 17.86
C THR A 184 -14.69 2.99 16.87
N ALA A 185 -15.29 3.16 15.69
CA ALA A 185 -15.25 2.16 14.62
C ALA A 185 -13.82 1.82 14.20
N ALA A 186 -12.95 2.83 14.11
CA ALA A 186 -11.56 2.63 13.77
C ALA A 186 -10.74 2.02 14.90
N LEU A 187 -11.11 2.18 16.18
CA LEU A 187 -10.46 1.63 17.37
C LEU A 187 -10.94 0.24 17.75
N VAL A 188 -12.17 -0.11 17.40
CA VAL A 188 -12.67 -1.48 17.41
C VAL A 188 -11.64 -2.32 16.67
N ARG A 189 -11.08 -3.32 17.37
CA ARG A 189 -10.31 -4.37 16.69
C ARG A 189 -11.21 -4.86 15.56
N GLU A 190 -10.69 -5.04 14.36
CA GLU A 190 -11.26 -6.08 13.51
C GLU A 190 -11.17 -7.41 14.30
N GLN A 191 -12.15 -7.66 15.15
CA GLN A 191 -12.68 -8.98 15.40
C GLN A 191 -13.81 -9.05 14.38
N THR A 192 -13.52 -9.55 13.19
CA THR A 192 -13.43 -10.98 13.00
C THR A 192 -12.10 -11.39 12.37
N GLY A 193 -11.41 -12.35 12.99
CA GLY A 193 -10.40 -13.10 12.24
C GLY A 193 -11.11 -13.76 11.06
N LEU A 194 -10.74 -13.36 9.84
CA LEU A 194 -11.27 -13.97 8.62
C LEU A 194 -11.09 -15.48 8.76
N THR A 195 -12.17 -16.23 8.69
CA THR A 195 -12.10 -17.69 8.79
C THR A 195 -12.16 -18.26 7.39
N LEU A 196 -11.16 -19.07 7.05
CA LEU A 196 -11.00 -19.71 5.76
C LEU A 196 -11.18 -21.20 5.94
N THR A 197 -12.00 -21.83 5.11
CA THR A 197 -12.19 -23.28 5.09
C THR A 197 -11.63 -23.85 3.81
N ILE A 198 -10.75 -24.84 3.93
CA ILE A 198 -10.20 -25.54 2.78
C ILE A 198 -11.25 -26.50 2.23
N LEU A 199 -11.57 -26.38 0.94
CA LEU A 199 -12.47 -27.33 0.30
C LEU A 199 -11.76 -28.68 0.06
N PRO A 200 -12.49 -29.81 0.18
CA PRO A 200 -11.90 -31.13 0.07
C PRO A 200 -11.47 -31.46 -1.37
N ASP A 201 -12.20 -30.95 -2.35
CA ASP A 201 -11.99 -31.29 -3.76
C ASP A 201 -10.73 -30.66 -4.35
N ARG A 202 -10.12 -31.38 -5.31
CA ARG A 202 -9.15 -30.83 -6.23
C ARG A 202 -9.88 -30.30 -7.47
N LEU A 203 -9.51 -29.09 -7.88
CA LEU A 203 -10.21 -28.34 -8.91
C LEU A 203 -9.33 -28.14 -10.14
N ALA A 204 -9.97 -27.87 -11.26
CA ALA A 204 -9.34 -27.45 -12.49
C ALA A 204 -10.03 -26.22 -13.08
N VAL A 205 -9.26 -25.40 -13.79
CA VAL A 205 -9.76 -24.32 -14.64
C VAL A 205 -9.49 -24.72 -16.09
N ALA A 206 -10.56 -25.01 -16.83
CA ALA A 206 -10.50 -25.42 -18.23
C ALA A 206 -10.89 -24.26 -19.16
N GLN A 207 -10.20 -24.15 -20.28
CA GLN A 207 -10.48 -23.15 -21.31
C GLN A 207 -11.17 -23.82 -22.51
N LEU A 208 -12.30 -23.26 -22.94
CA LEU A 208 -13.03 -23.62 -24.14
C LEU A 208 -13.12 -22.42 -25.10
N PRO A 209 -13.29 -22.65 -26.41
CA PRO A 209 -13.48 -21.59 -27.40
C PRO A 209 -14.67 -20.64 -27.11
N PRO A 210 -14.64 -19.39 -27.61
CA PRO A 210 -15.64 -18.34 -27.30
C PRO A 210 -17.08 -18.68 -27.73
N GLY A 211 -17.24 -19.60 -28.69
CA GLY A 211 -18.54 -20.09 -29.17
C GLY A 211 -19.05 -21.38 -28.51
N SER A 212 -18.28 -21.96 -27.57
CA SER A 212 -18.68 -23.23 -26.94
C SER A 212 -19.91 -23.06 -26.05
N GLY A 213 -20.83 -24.01 -26.07
CA GLY A 213 -21.91 -24.13 -25.08
C GLY A 213 -21.37 -24.58 -23.72
N LEU A 214 -22.26 -24.68 -22.72
CA LEU A 214 -21.92 -25.34 -21.47
C LEU A 214 -21.61 -26.83 -21.77
N PRO A 215 -20.47 -27.36 -21.31
CA PRO A 215 -20.09 -28.72 -21.64
C PRO A 215 -20.88 -29.74 -20.81
N ASP A 216 -21.17 -30.91 -21.40
CA ASP A 216 -21.96 -31.98 -20.76
C ASP A 216 -21.24 -32.63 -19.55
N TRP A 217 -19.93 -32.46 -19.45
CA TRP A 217 -19.13 -32.93 -18.31
C TRP A 217 -19.16 -31.97 -17.11
N LEU A 218 -19.81 -30.81 -17.23
CA LEU A 218 -20.03 -29.89 -16.13
C LEU A 218 -21.18 -30.36 -15.25
N ASP A 219 -20.88 -30.66 -13.99
CA ASP A 219 -21.87 -31.04 -13.00
C ASP A 219 -22.19 -29.86 -12.07
N TRP A 220 -23.37 -29.26 -12.25
CA TRP A 220 -23.82 -28.12 -11.43
C TRP A 220 -24.14 -28.49 -9.97
N THR A 221 -24.10 -29.78 -9.62
CA THR A 221 -24.30 -30.24 -8.25
C THR A 221 -23.00 -30.26 -7.42
N ASP A 222 -21.84 -30.09 -8.06
CA ASP A 222 -20.56 -30.01 -7.36
C ASP A 222 -20.50 -28.77 -6.43
N PRO A 223 -19.85 -28.84 -5.25
CA PRO A 223 -19.87 -27.75 -4.25
C PRO A 223 -19.28 -26.41 -4.72
N LEU A 224 -18.34 -26.44 -5.66
CA LEU A 224 -17.78 -25.25 -6.30
C LEU A 224 -17.60 -25.52 -7.80
N VAL A 225 -18.47 -24.91 -8.58
CA VAL A 225 -18.52 -25.03 -10.04
C VAL A 225 -18.86 -23.66 -10.63
N GLY A 226 -18.21 -23.30 -11.74
CA GLY A 226 -18.38 -22.00 -12.35
C GLY A 226 -18.14 -22.04 -13.85
N ALA A 227 -18.88 -21.18 -14.57
CA ALA A 227 -18.68 -20.95 -15.99
C ALA A 227 -18.65 -19.44 -16.23
N THR A 228 -17.58 -18.96 -16.85
CA THR A 228 -17.39 -17.54 -17.17
C THR A 228 -17.12 -17.40 -18.65
N ARG A 229 -17.96 -16.62 -19.33
CA ARG A 229 -17.81 -16.34 -20.76
C ARG A 229 -17.28 -14.92 -20.96
N THR A 230 -16.32 -14.79 -21.86
CA THR A 230 -15.87 -13.53 -22.41
C THR A 230 -16.05 -13.55 -23.94
N GLY A 231 -15.67 -12.47 -24.63
CA GLY A 231 -15.59 -12.48 -26.10
C GLY A 231 -14.49 -13.41 -26.63
N GLU A 232 -13.59 -13.89 -25.77
CA GLU A 232 -12.38 -14.62 -26.15
C GLU A 232 -12.47 -16.11 -25.81
N GLU A 233 -13.25 -16.50 -24.79
CA GLU A 233 -13.32 -17.87 -24.30
C GLU A 233 -14.55 -18.18 -23.44
N LEU A 234 -14.71 -19.48 -23.13
CA LEU A 234 -15.50 -19.97 -22.01
C LEU A 234 -14.57 -20.67 -21.02
N SER A 235 -14.40 -20.08 -19.84
CA SER A 235 -13.64 -20.63 -18.72
C SER A 235 -14.55 -21.45 -17.81
N ILE A 236 -14.13 -22.67 -17.46
CA ILE A 236 -14.89 -23.60 -16.61
C ILE A 236 -14.07 -23.94 -15.36
N LEU A 237 -14.59 -23.61 -14.19
CA LEU A 237 -14.11 -24.08 -12.89
C LEU A 237 -14.93 -25.29 -12.47
N CYS A 238 -14.28 -26.43 -12.24
CA CYS A 238 -14.94 -27.66 -11.76
C CYS A 238 -13.93 -28.57 -11.05
N ARG A 239 -14.38 -29.73 -10.56
CA ARG A 239 -13.47 -30.77 -10.08
C ARG A 239 -12.54 -31.22 -11.21
N GLU A 240 -11.27 -31.46 -10.87
CA GLU A 240 -10.29 -31.82 -11.91
C GLU A 240 -10.63 -33.14 -12.60
N ASP A 241 -11.20 -34.12 -11.90
CA ASP A 241 -11.58 -35.42 -12.48
C ASP A 241 -12.72 -35.35 -13.50
N ARG A 242 -13.45 -34.23 -13.59
CA ARG A 242 -14.51 -34.00 -14.58
C ARG A 242 -13.97 -33.60 -15.95
N VAL A 243 -12.81 -32.95 -15.99
CA VAL A 243 -12.26 -32.41 -17.23
C VAL A 243 -11.72 -33.56 -18.10
N PRO A 244 -12.23 -33.78 -19.33
CA PRO A 244 -11.76 -34.85 -20.20
C PRO A 244 -10.28 -34.70 -20.60
N GLU A 245 -9.68 -35.80 -21.03
CA GLU A 245 -8.37 -35.77 -21.68
C GLU A 245 -8.42 -34.95 -22.97
N GLY A 246 -7.37 -34.17 -23.25
CA GLY A 246 -7.26 -33.31 -24.43
C GLY A 246 -7.92 -31.93 -24.31
N VAL A 247 -8.74 -31.68 -23.28
CA VAL A 247 -9.21 -30.33 -22.97
C VAL A 247 -8.08 -29.54 -22.31
N LYS A 248 -7.82 -28.33 -22.81
CA LYS A 248 -6.83 -27.42 -22.22
C LYS A 248 -7.30 -26.99 -20.82
N ALA A 249 -6.58 -27.41 -19.79
CA ALA A 249 -6.94 -27.10 -18.41
C ALA A 249 -5.73 -27.07 -17.48
N GLU A 250 -5.79 -26.15 -16.53
CA GLU A 250 -4.90 -26.10 -15.38
C GLU A 250 -5.53 -26.89 -14.23
N ARG A 251 -4.96 -28.05 -13.92
CA ARG A 251 -5.43 -28.98 -12.86
C ARG A 251 -4.63 -28.79 -11.57
N GLY A 252 -5.07 -29.43 -10.49
CA GLY A 252 -4.33 -29.43 -9.22
C GLY A 252 -4.51 -28.15 -8.41
N TRP A 253 -5.70 -27.56 -8.43
CA TRP A 253 -6.04 -26.42 -7.57
C TRP A 253 -6.72 -26.88 -6.27
N ARG A 254 -6.51 -26.12 -5.19
CA ARG A 254 -7.20 -26.27 -3.91
C ARG A 254 -7.75 -24.92 -3.48
N ALA A 255 -8.99 -24.89 -3.01
CA ALA A 255 -9.70 -23.66 -2.69
C ALA A 255 -9.75 -23.37 -1.19
N PHE A 256 -9.42 -22.13 -0.80
CA PHE A 256 -9.82 -21.53 0.45
C PHE A 256 -11.14 -20.79 0.24
N ARG A 257 -12.19 -21.19 0.96
CA ARG A 257 -13.47 -20.48 1.02
C ARG A 257 -13.48 -19.51 2.18
N VAL A 258 -13.87 -18.27 1.96
CA VAL A 258 -14.16 -17.32 3.03
C VAL A 258 -15.48 -17.70 3.73
N GLU A 259 -15.44 -17.91 5.05
CA GLU A 259 -16.65 -18.15 5.85
C GLU A 259 -17.42 -16.86 6.15
N GLY A 260 -18.75 -16.98 6.15
CA GLY A 260 -19.67 -15.86 6.32
C GLY A 260 -20.21 -15.34 5.00
N VAL A 261 -21.18 -14.42 5.09
CA VAL A 261 -21.61 -13.63 3.93
C VAL A 261 -20.75 -12.37 3.91
N VAL A 262 -20.02 -12.20 2.83
CA VAL A 262 -19.30 -10.97 2.49
C VAL A 262 -20.33 -9.97 1.97
N ASP A 263 -20.68 -9.02 2.84
CA ASP A 263 -21.40 -7.81 2.45
C ASP A 263 -20.60 -7.04 1.38
N PHE A 264 -21.25 -6.57 0.31
CA PHE A 264 -20.63 -5.78 -0.74
C PHE A 264 -20.04 -4.44 -0.25
N THR A 265 -20.39 -4.01 0.96
CA THR A 265 -19.80 -2.85 1.65
C THR A 265 -18.50 -3.17 2.39
N LEU A 266 -18.13 -4.45 2.55
CA LEU A 266 -16.87 -4.86 3.17
C LEU A 266 -15.72 -4.72 2.17
N PHE A 267 -14.79 -3.83 2.48
CA PHE A 267 -13.59 -3.61 1.68
C PHE A 267 -12.42 -4.46 2.20
N GLY A 268 -11.49 -4.82 1.31
CA GLY A 268 -10.19 -5.37 1.69
C GLY A 268 -10.13 -6.87 2.04
N ILE A 269 -11.26 -7.61 2.00
CA ILE A 269 -11.26 -9.06 2.29
C ILE A 269 -10.33 -9.83 1.35
N LEU A 270 -10.47 -9.64 0.04
CA LEU A 270 -9.60 -10.32 -0.93
C LEU A 270 -8.13 -9.89 -0.76
N ALA A 271 -7.86 -8.62 -0.43
CA ALA A 271 -6.51 -8.13 -0.18
C ALA A 271 -5.85 -8.82 1.03
N ARG A 272 -6.61 -9.10 2.10
CA ARG A 272 -6.11 -9.84 3.28
C ARG A 272 -5.64 -11.25 2.97
N ILE A 273 -6.15 -11.86 1.90
CA ILE A 273 -5.73 -13.19 1.43
C ILE A 273 -4.64 -13.05 0.36
N ALA A 274 -4.85 -12.19 -0.63
CA ALA A 274 -3.98 -12.06 -1.80
C ALA A 274 -2.61 -11.46 -1.46
N VAL A 275 -2.54 -10.45 -0.57
CA VAL A 275 -1.28 -9.78 -0.25
C VAL A 275 -0.28 -10.72 0.44
N PRO A 276 -0.64 -11.47 1.51
CA PRO A 276 0.29 -12.43 2.12
C PRO A 276 0.75 -13.53 1.15
N LEU A 277 -0.16 -14.05 0.31
CA LEU A 277 0.18 -15.07 -0.68
C LEU A 277 1.12 -14.55 -1.75
N ALA A 278 0.89 -13.32 -2.24
CA ALA A 278 1.78 -12.66 -3.19
C ALA A 278 3.18 -12.42 -2.60
N GLN A 279 3.27 -11.95 -1.35
CA GLN A 279 4.55 -11.79 -0.64
C GLN A 279 5.29 -13.13 -0.47
N ALA A 280 4.56 -14.23 -0.30
CA ALA A 280 5.10 -15.59 -0.27
C ALA A 280 5.40 -16.18 -1.66
N HIS A 281 5.19 -15.42 -2.73
CA HIS A 281 5.35 -15.79 -4.13
C HIS A 281 4.48 -17.00 -4.53
N LEU A 282 3.25 -17.04 -4.01
CA LEU A 282 2.27 -18.09 -4.29
C LEU A 282 1.24 -17.58 -5.30
N PRO A 283 1.17 -18.17 -6.51
CA PRO A 283 0.18 -17.78 -7.51
C PRO A 283 -1.21 -18.17 -7.03
N ILE A 284 -2.19 -17.29 -7.30
CA ILE A 284 -3.58 -17.51 -6.91
C ILE A 284 -4.52 -17.43 -8.11
N PHE A 285 -5.64 -18.13 -8.02
CA PHE A 285 -6.82 -17.93 -8.85
C PHE A 285 -7.99 -17.55 -7.93
N ALA A 286 -8.55 -16.36 -8.11
CA ALA A 286 -9.63 -15.87 -7.25
C ALA A 286 -10.97 -15.86 -8.01
N ILE A 287 -12.03 -16.29 -7.32
CA ILE A 287 -13.39 -16.22 -7.82
C ILE A 287 -14.34 -15.79 -6.70
N SER A 288 -15.27 -14.91 -7.03
CA SER A 288 -16.27 -14.41 -6.12
C SER A 288 -17.65 -14.97 -6.47
N THR A 289 -18.47 -15.20 -5.47
CA THR A 289 -19.90 -15.44 -5.60
C THR A 289 -20.67 -14.24 -5.04
N TYR A 290 -22.00 -14.26 -5.10
CA TYR A 290 -22.80 -13.23 -4.45
C TYR A 290 -22.55 -13.16 -2.93
N ASN A 291 -22.31 -14.30 -2.30
CA ASN A 291 -22.21 -14.38 -0.84
C ASN A 291 -20.77 -14.32 -0.32
N THR A 292 -19.79 -14.80 -1.07
CA THR A 292 -18.43 -14.97 -0.54
C THR A 292 -17.40 -15.18 -1.64
N ASP A 293 -16.13 -15.07 -1.26
CA ASP A 293 -14.96 -15.26 -2.11
C ASP A 293 -14.29 -16.63 -1.91
N TYR A 294 -13.66 -17.09 -2.97
CA TYR A 294 -12.82 -18.28 -3.00
C TYR A 294 -11.46 -17.91 -3.59
N VAL A 295 -10.39 -18.30 -2.91
CA VAL A 295 -9.01 -18.13 -3.39
C VAL A 295 -8.38 -19.51 -3.55
N LEU A 296 -7.98 -19.83 -4.76
CA LEU A 296 -7.40 -21.10 -5.13
C LEU A 296 -5.88 -20.97 -5.21
N VAL A 297 -5.18 -21.98 -4.70
CA VAL A 297 -3.73 -22.15 -4.80
C VAL A 297 -3.40 -23.49 -5.43
N ARG A 298 -2.16 -23.68 -5.88
CA ARG A 298 -1.68 -24.98 -6.33
C ARG A 298 -1.72 -25.98 -5.18
N ALA A 299 -2.10 -27.21 -5.47
CA ALA A 299 -2.22 -28.27 -4.46
C ALA A 299 -0.90 -28.52 -3.73
N ASP A 300 0.23 -28.41 -4.43
CA ASP A 300 1.57 -28.58 -3.87
C ASP A 300 1.98 -27.43 -2.95
N ASP A 301 1.34 -26.26 -3.09
CA ASP A 301 1.57 -25.08 -2.26
C ASP A 301 0.56 -24.95 -1.11
N LEU A 302 -0.42 -25.86 -0.99
CA LEU A 302 -1.55 -25.70 -0.07
C LEU A 302 -1.10 -25.52 1.39
N ASP A 303 -0.17 -26.35 1.87
CA ASP A 303 0.29 -26.28 3.25
C ASP A 303 1.02 -24.97 3.53
N LYS A 304 1.91 -24.56 2.62
CA LYS A 304 2.62 -23.27 2.70
C LYS A 304 1.63 -22.10 2.68
N ALA A 305 0.62 -22.13 1.80
CA ALA A 305 -0.42 -21.13 1.73
C ALA A 305 -1.23 -21.05 3.02
N ALA A 306 -1.62 -22.20 3.58
CA ALA A 306 -2.36 -22.27 4.84
C ALA A 306 -1.54 -21.70 6.00
N ASP A 307 -0.24 -22.00 6.07
CA ASP A 307 0.64 -21.47 7.11
C ASP A 307 0.83 -19.95 6.99
N VAL A 308 0.99 -19.43 5.78
CA VAL A 308 1.09 -17.97 5.51
C VAL A 308 -0.21 -17.27 5.92
N LEU A 309 -1.36 -17.82 5.54
CA LEU A 309 -2.66 -17.24 5.85
C LEU A 309 -3.00 -17.33 7.35
N ALA A 310 -2.53 -18.38 8.04
CA ALA A 310 -2.72 -18.55 9.48
C ALA A 310 -2.07 -17.43 10.33
N LEU A 311 -1.17 -16.63 9.74
CA LEU A 311 -0.60 -15.46 10.40
C LEU A 311 -1.61 -14.31 10.62
N SER A 312 -2.67 -14.25 9.82
CA SER A 312 -3.66 -13.16 9.83
C SER A 312 -5.12 -13.62 9.79
N CYS A 313 -5.36 -14.92 9.57
CA CYS A 313 -6.67 -15.56 9.40
C CYS A 313 -6.76 -16.84 10.24
N THR A 314 -7.98 -17.30 10.52
CA THR A 314 -8.22 -18.66 11.05
C THR A 314 -8.37 -19.62 9.87
N VAL A 315 -7.51 -20.62 9.73
CA VAL A 315 -7.60 -21.61 8.64
C VAL A 315 -8.13 -22.95 9.18
N LYS A 316 -9.28 -23.38 8.68
CA LYS A 316 -9.89 -24.69 8.92
C LYS A 316 -9.47 -25.65 7.81
N ARG A 317 -8.75 -26.70 8.21
CA ARG A 317 -8.25 -27.77 7.32
C ARG A 317 -9.20 -28.94 7.28
#